data_AF-A0A522AZF6-F1
#
_entry.id   AF-A0A522AZF6-F1
#
_cell.length_a   1.000
_cell.length_b   1.000
_cell.length_c   1.000
_cell.angle_alpha   90.00
_cell.angle_beta   90.00
_cell.angle_gamma   90.00
#
_symmetry.space_group_name_H-M   'P 1'
#
loop_
_entity.id
_entity.type
_entity.pdbx_description
1 polymer ?
#
loop_
_entity_poly.entity_id
_entity_poly.type
_entity_poly.pdbx_seq_one_letter_code
_entity_poly.pdbx_strand_id
1 'polypeptide(L)'
;MNPEPRPRSPFLVWLEWGAVVLLVGGVAGYILWKPLDPMGDPRAAQALALVQTHPARSAPSIRQAIDDVMKANRTADRVPSISDWSVRPDAPAGERDSYHVRLVVRLPGDQKHRWIEWEYLWRVRLSPPAVVPLSRPAVEVMP
;
A
#
# COMPACT_ATOMS: atom_id res chain seq x y z
N MET A 1 49.47 -26.39 33.03
CA MET A 1 49.52 -24.95 32.70
C MET A 1 48.14 -24.57 32.16
N ASN A 2 47.29 -23.91 32.94
CA ASN A 2 46.02 -23.37 32.45
C ASN A 2 46.29 -21.95 31.93
N PRO A 3 45.96 -21.59 30.68
CA PRO A 3 46.10 -20.22 30.22
C PRO A 3 45.07 -19.33 30.91
N GLU A 4 45.54 -18.27 31.57
CA GLU A 4 44.67 -17.28 32.19
C GLU A 4 43.80 -16.57 31.13
N PRO A 5 42.53 -16.26 31.45
CA PRO A 5 41.66 -15.53 30.54
C PRO A 5 42.16 -14.09 30.40
N ARG A 6 42.69 -13.77 29.21
CA ARG A 6 43.15 -12.41 28.88
C ARG A 6 42.04 -11.38 29.15
N PRO A 7 42.32 -10.27 29.85
CA PRO A 7 41.34 -9.22 30.09
C PRO A 7 40.91 -8.62 28.74
N ARG A 8 39.63 -8.77 28.41
CA ARG A 8 39.05 -8.15 27.21
C ARG A 8 39.19 -6.64 27.35
N SER A 9 39.76 -5.98 26.35
CA SER A 9 40.00 -4.54 26.40
C SER A 9 38.66 -3.80 26.58
N PRO A 10 38.57 -2.85 27.52
CA PRO A 10 37.33 -2.11 27.78
C PRO A 10 36.84 -1.35 26.55
N PHE A 11 37.74 -0.99 25.64
CA PHE A 11 37.44 -0.35 24.36
C PHE A 11 36.65 -1.25 23.39
N LEU A 12 36.99 -2.55 23.29
CA LEU A 12 36.21 -3.51 22.48
C LEU A 12 34.81 -3.71 23.04
N VAL A 13 34.67 -3.77 24.37
CA VAL A 13 33.37 -3.92 25.03
C VAL A 13 32.48 -2.70 24.73
N TRP A 14 33.05 -1.49 24.76
CA TRP A 14 32.33 -0.27 24.43
C TRP A 14 31.86 -0.23 22.96
N LEU A 15 32.69 -0.71 22.04
CA LEU A 15 32.36 -0.85 20.61
C LEU A 15 31.25 -1.87 20.36
N GLU A 16 31.28 -3.00 21.07
CA GLU A 16 30.25 -4.05 21.00
C GLU A 16 28.89 -3.52 21.46
N TRP A 17 28.84 -2.81 22.60
CA TRP A 17 27.62 -2.18 23.08
C TRP A 17 27.10 -1.08 22.15
N GLY A 18 28.00 -0.28 21.57
CA GLY A 18 27.64 0.71 20.56
C GLY A 18 26.97 0.08 19.33
N ALA A 19 27.53 -1.03 18.83
CA ALA A 19 26.98 -1.77 17.71
C ALA A 19 25.61 -2.39 18.05
N VAL A 20 25.45 -2.94 19.26
CA VAL A 20 24.17 -3.50 19.73
C VAL A 20 23.09 -2.41 19.81
N VAL A 21 23.40 -1.26 20.38
CA VAL A 21 22.44 -0.13 20.46
C VAL A 21 22.04 0.35 19.06
N LEU A 22 23.00 0.42 18.13
CA LEU A 22 22.74 0.85 16.76
C LEU A 22 21.90 -0.18 15.99
N LEU A 23 22.12 -1.47 16.23
CA LEU A 23 21.37 -2.56 15.61
C LEU A 23 19.95 -2.65 16.19
N VAL A 24 19.79 -2.56 17.51
CA VAL A 24 18.48 -2.52 18.16
C VAL A 24 17.71 -1.25 17.78
N GLY A 25 18.37 -0.08 17.78
CA GLY A 25 17.77 1.18 17.35
C GLY A 25 17.39 1.18 15.86
N GLY A 26 18.24 0.61 15.01
CA GLY A 26 17.98 0.43 13.59
C GLY A 26 16.81 -0.52 13.32
N VAL A 27 16.73 -1.65 14.05
CA VAL A 27 15.61 -2.60 13.95
C VAL A 27 14.32 -2.00 14.52
N ALA A 28 14.36 -1.34 15.66
CA ALA A 28 13.20 -0.66 16.24
C ALA A 28 12.70 0.46 15.33
N GLY A 29 13.62 1.28 14.79
CA GLY A 29 13.31 2.29 13.80
C GLY A 29 12.76 1.70 12.50
N TYR A 30 13.31 0.58 12.03
CA TYR A 30 12.83 -0.14 10.86
C TYR A 30 11.45 -0.74 11.08
N ILE A 31 11.16 -1.31 12.25
CA ILE A 31 9.82 -1.81 12.60
C ILE A 31 8.82 -0.67 12.70
N LEU A 32 9.22 0.47 13.25
CA LEU A 32 8.38 1.66 13.35
C LEU A 32 8.15 2.33 12.00
N TRP A 33 9.11 2.24 11.07
CA TRP A 33 9.01 2.77 9.71
C TRP A 33 8.35 1.76 8.74
N LYS A 34 8.38 0.46 9.02
CA LYS A 34 7.70 -0.53 8.18
C LYS A 34 6.22 -0.13 8.12
N PRO A 35 5.66 0.16 6.94
CA PRO A 35 4.24 0.46 6.84
C PRO A 35 3.53 -0.74 7.43
N LEU A 36 2.79 -0.53 8.52
CA LEU A 36 2.01 -1.57 9.17
C LEU A 36 1.28 -2.32 8.07
N ASP A 37 1.49 -3.63 8.02
CA ASP A 37 0.85 -4.53 7.09
C ASP A 37 -0.68 -4.23 7.16
N PRO A 38 -1.28 -3.61 6.13
CA PRO A 38 -2.66 -3.13 6.22
C PRO A 38 -3.66 -4.28 6.37
N MET A 39 -3.22 -5.52 6.12
CA MET A 39 -3.98 -6.74 6.34
C MET A 39 -4.19 -7.08 7.83
N GLY A 40 -3.42 -6.48 8.74
CA GLY A 40 -3.58 -6.66 10.19
C GLY A 40 -4.69 -5.80 10.81
N ASP A 41 -5.20 -4.80 10.09
CA ASP A 41 -6.28 -3.93 10.56
C ASP A 41 -7.62 -4.32 9.90
N PRO A 42 -8.58 -4.91 10.64
CA PRO A 42 -9.88 -5.30 10.10
C PRO A 42 -10.65 -4.11 9.50
N ARG A 43 -10.37 -2.88 9.94
CA ARG A 43 -10.98 -1.66 9.39
C ARG A 43 -10.43 -1.29 8.03
N ALA A 44 -9.14 -1.53 7.79
CA ALA A 44 -8.52 -1.33 6.48
C ALA A 44 -9.09 -2.32 5.44
N ALA A 45 -9.32 -3.57 5.85
CA ALA A 45 -10.02 -4.56 5.01
C ALA A 45 -11.46 -4.13 4.71
N GLN A 46 -12.18 -3.59 5.71
CA GLN A 46 -13.52 -3.05 5.52
C GLN A 46 -13.53 -1.85 4.56
N ALA A 47 -12.58 -0.94 4.67
CA ALA A 47 -12.45 0.21 3.77
C ALA A 47 -12.18 -0.24 2.32
N LEU A 48 -11.33 -1.25 2.15
CA LEU A 48 -11.07 -1.85 0.83
C LEU A 48 -12.33 -2.48 0.25
N ALA A 49 -13.04 -3.28 1.05
CA ALA A 49 -14.28 -3.93 0.63
C ALA A 49 -15.32 -2.88 0.21
N LEU A 50 -15.46 -1.78 0.97
CA LEU A 50 -16.36 -0.68 0.64
C LEU A 50 -16.05 -0.07 -0.73
N VAL A 51 -14.78 0.15 -1.08
CA VAL A 51 -14.42 0.64 -2.43
C VAL A 51 -14.75 -0.41 -3.48
N GLN A 52 -14.33 -1.66 -3.26
CA GLN A 52 -14.52 -2.73 -4.24
C GLN A 52 -15.99 -3.00 -4.55
N THR A 53 -16.88 -2.90 -3.56
CA THR A 53 -18.33 -3.12 -3.71
C THR A 53 -19.12 -1.84 -3.96
N HIS A 54 -18.47 -0.67 -3.99
CA HIS A 54 -19.14 0.58 -4.30
C HIS A 54 -19.70 0.53 -5.72
N PRO A 55 -20.94 1.00 -5.98
CA PRO A 55 -21.48 1.08 -7.34
C PRO A 55 -20.55 1.91 -8.23
N ALA A 56 -20.38 1.46 -9.47
CA ALA A 56 -19.65 2.17 -10.51
C ALA A 56 -20.59 2.64 -11.60
N ARG A 57 -20.14 3.60 -12.42
CA ARG A 57 -20.95 4.16 -13.51
C ARG A 57 -21.25 3.15 -14.61
N SER A 58 -20.25 2.33 -14.97
CA SER A 58 -20.31 1.38 -16.09
C SER A 58 -20.49 -0.08 -15.66
N ALA A 59 -20.52 -0.37 -14.36
CA ALA A 59 -20.55 -1.73 -13.83
C ALA A 59 -21.23 -1.76 -12.44
N PRO A 60 -21.71 -2.94 -11.98
CA PRO A 60 -22.35 -3.07 -10.67
C PRO A 60 -21.43 -2.74 -9.49
N SER A 61 -20.11 -2.78 -9.68
CA SER A 61 -19.13 -2.42 -8.64
C SER A 61 -17.84 -1.83 -9.24
N ILE A 62 -17.08 -1.05 -8.48
CA ILE A 62 -15.77 -0.52 -8.92
C ILE A 62 -14.84 -1.65 -9.33
N ARG A 63 -14.79 -2.75 -8.56
CA ARG A 63 -13.98 -3.91 -8.92
C ARG A 63 -14.33 -4.43 -10.31
N GLN A 64 -15.63 -4.60 -10.58
CA GLN A 64 -16.10 -5.07 -11.88
C GLN A 64 -15.77 -4.07 -13.01
N ALA A 65 -15.90 -2.76 -12.76
CA ALA A 65 -15.56 -1.75 -13.75
C ALA A 65 -14.07 -1.78 -14.12
N ILE A 66 -13.18 -1.96 -13.14
CA ILE A 66 -11.74 -2.12 -13.39
C ILE A 66 -11.45 -3.41 -14.14
N ASP A 67 -12.07 -4.52 -13.76
CA ASP A 67 -11.92 -5.81 -14.46
C ASP A 67 -12.34 -5.70 -15.94
N ASP A 68 -13.44 -4.98 -16.22
CA ASP A 68 -13.92 -4.73 -17.57
C ASP A 68 -12.95 -3.84 -18.38
N VAL A 69 -12.36 -2.80 -17.76
CA VAL A 69 -11.31 -1.97 -18.38
C VAL A 69 -10.07 -2.83 -18.71
N MET A 70 -9.63 -3.68 -17.78
CA MET A 70 -8.50 -4.58 -17.98
C MET A 70 -8.77 -5.57 -19.12
N LYS A 71 -9.98 -6.13 -19.18
CA LYS A 71 -10.40 -7.04 -20.24
C LYS A 71 -10.48 -6.34 -21.60
N ALA A 72 -11.02 -5.13 -21.65
CA ALA A 72 -11.15 -4.34 -22.88
C ALA A 72 -9.78 -3.96 -23.48
N ASN A 73 -8.76 -3.76 -22.64
CA ASN A 73 -7.42 -3.38 -23.05
C ASN A 73 -6.45 -4.58 -23.21
N ARG A 74 -6.94 -5.81 -23.06
CA ARG A 74 -6.12 -7.02 -23.21
C ARG A 74 -6.00 -7.38 -24.70
N THR A 75 -4.77 -7.39 -25.21
CA THR A 75 -4.44 -7.85 -26.57
C THR A 75 -3.50 -9.06 -26.51
N ALA A 76 -3.39 -9.82 -27.60
CA ALA A 76 -2.57 -11.03 -27.69
C ALA A 76 -1.07 -10.78 -27.39
N ASP A 77 -0.57 -9.58 -27.69
CA ASP A 77 0.82 -9.16 -27.54
C ASP A 77 1.06 -8.23 -26.33
N ARG A 78 0.00 -7.66 -25.75
CA ARG A 78 0.07 -6.67 -24.68
C ARG A 78 -0.98 -6.97 -23.62
N VAL A 79 -0.50 -7.38 -22.45
CA VAL A 79 -1.34 -7.68 -21.28
C VAL A 79 -1.28 -6.49 -20.33
N PRO A 80 -2.41 -5.81 -20.04
CA PRO A 80 -2.45 -4.80 -19.01
C PRO A 80 -2.17 -5.42 -17.64
N SER A 81 -1.53 -4.66 -16.75
CA SER A 81 -1.17 -5.13 -15.41
C SER A 81 -1.79 -4.24 -14.34
N ILE A 82 -2.17 -4.82 -13.23
CA ILE A 82 -2.73 -4.12 -12.08
C ILE A 82 -1.81 -4.33 -10.87
N SER A 83 -1.55 -3.26 -10.11
CA SER A 83 -0.84 -3.37 -8.84
C SER A 83 -1.76 -3.96 -7.77
N ASP A 84 -1.18 -4.44 -6.68
CA ASP A 84 -1.97 -4.79 -5.50
C ASP A 84 -2.72 -3.57 -4.96
N TRP A 85 -3.89 -3.84 -4.36
CA TRP A 85 -4.67 -2.83 -3.66
C TRP A 85 -3.92 -2.42 -2.40
N SER A 86 -3.57 -1.14 -2.32
CA SER A 86 -2.90 -0.60 -1.15
C SER A 86 -3.86 0.27 -0.35
N VAL A 87 -3.94 0.01 0.95
CA VAL A 87 -4.76 0.78 1.88
C VAL A 87 -3.83 1.48 2.86
N ARG A 88 -4.03 2.78 3.05
CA ARG A 88 -3.29 3.56 4.04
C ARG A 88 -4.27 4.35 4.92
N PRO A 89 -4.02 4.48 6.23
CA PRO A 89 -4.77 5.42 7.05
C PRO A 89 -4.48 6.87 6.56
N ASP A 90 -5.52 7.72 6.53
CA ASP A 90 -5.41 9.11 6.06
C ASP A 90 -4.59 9.98 7.04
N ALA A 91 -4.67 9.69 8.34
CA ALA A 91 -4.03 10.48 9.38
C ALA A 91 -3.16 9.63 10.32
N PRO A 92 -2.01 10.17 10.81
CA PRO A 92 -1.28 9.56 11.91
C PRO A 92 -2.13 9.66 13.19
N ALA A 93 -2.60 8.50 13.68
CA ALA A 93 -3.25 8.27 14.99
C ALA A 93 -4.56 9.01 15.34
N GLY A 94 -4.98 10.04 14.61
CA GLY A 94 -6.13 10.89 14.99
C GLY A 94 -7.48 10.58 14.33
N GLU A 95 -7.48 10.17 13.06
CA GLU A 95 -8.71 9.95 12.27
C GLU A 95 -8.86 8.45 11.95
N ARG A 96 -9.36 7.67 12.93
CA ARG A 96 -9.37 6.18 12.88
C ARG A 96 -10.35 5.57 11.87
N ASP A 97 -11.13 6.41 11.22
CA ASP A 97 -12.23 6.00 10.34
C ASP A 97 -12.03 6.46 8.90
N SER A 98 -10.91 7.13 8.58
CA SER A 98 -10.56 7.59 7.23
C SER A 98 -9.38 6.78 6.67
N TYR A 99 -9.59 6.13 5.52
CA TYR A 99 -8.58 5.34 4.81
C TYR A 99 -8.45 5.79 3.36
N HIS A 100 -7.24 5.75 2.80
CA HIS A 100 -6.98 5.91 1.38
C HIS A 100 -6.77 4.56 0.74
N VAL A 101 -7.53 4.29 -0.31
CA VAL A 101 -7.37 3.10 -1.14
C VAL A 101 -6.74 3.54 -2.45
N ARG A 102 -5.60 2.94 -2.78
CA ARG A 102 -4.82 3.23 -3.99
C ARG A 102 -4.67 1.97 -4.82
N LEU A 103 -4.89 2.12 -6.12
CA LEU A 103 -4.75 1.10 -7.14
C LEU A 103 -4.06 1.69 -8.36
N VAL A 104 -2.99 1.06 -8.84
CA VAL A 104 -2.30 1.49 -10.06
C VAL A 104 -2.61 0.48 -11.16
N VAL A 105 -3.19 0.97 -12.25
CA VAL A 105 -3.49 0.17 -13.43
C VAL A 105 -2.59 0.62 -14.56
N ARG A 106 -1.89 -0.32 -15.19
CA ARG A 106 -1.02 -0.08 -16.33
C ARG A 106 -1.64 -0.67 -17.58
N LEU A 107 -2.01 0.21 -18.50
CA LEU A 107 -2.67 -0.12 -19.75
C LEU A 107 -1.72 0.09 -20.94
N PRO A 108 -1.84 -0.71 -22.01
CA PRO A 108 -1.19 -0.40 -23.27
C PRO A 108 -1.78 0.91 -23.84
N GLY A 109 -0.91 1.86 -24.19
CA GLY A 109 -1.31 3.07 -24.88
C GLY A 109 -1.51 2.87 -26.38
N ASP A 110 -2.00 3.93 -27.04
CA ASP A 110 -2.29 3.93 -28.48
C ASP A 110 -1.06 3.60 -29.34
N GLN A 111 0.15 3.91 -28.86
CA GLN A 111 1.39 3.59 -29.54
C GLN A 111 1.94 2.24 -29.07
N LYS A 112 2.54 1.47 -29.99
CA LYS A 112 3.07 0.11 -29.76
C LYS A 112 3.97 -0.04 -28.52
N HIS A 113 4.73 0.99 -28.14
CA HIS A 113 5.66 0.96 -27.00
C HIS A 113 5.28 1.87 -25.84
N ARG A 114 4.11 2.51 -25.90
CA ARG A 114 3.67 3.42 -24.85
C ARG A 114 2.83 2.66 -23.85
N TRP A 115 3.18 2.77 -22.58
CA TRP A 115 2.34 2.31 -21.47
C TRP A 115 1.73 3.54 -20.80
N ILE A 116 0.46 3.43 -20.45
CA ILE A 116 -0.29 4.44 -19.71
C ILE A 116 -0.49 3.90 -18.30
N GLU A 117 -0.08 4.67 -17.31
CA GLU A 117 -0.30 4.34 -15.90
C GLU A 117 -1.42 5.22 -15.36
N TRP A 118 -2.48 4.56 -14.88
CA TRP A 118 -3.61 5.19 -14.24
C TRP A 118 -3.55 4.89 -12.75
N GLU A 119 -3.36 5.95 -11.98
CA GLU A 119 -3.42 5.89 -10.53
C GLU A 119 -4.84 6.22 -10.09
N TYR A 120 -5.51 5.22 -9.54
CA TYR A 120 -6.79 5.37 -8.89
C TYR A 120 -6.58 5.56 -7.39
N LEU A 121 -7.11 6.66 -6.88
CA LEU A 121 -7.08 7.01 -5.48
C LEU A 121 -8.50 7.34 -5.01
N TRP A 122 -8.90 6.70 -3.92
CA TRP A 122 -10.15 6.95 -3.21
C TRP A 122 -9.87 7.19 -1.74
N ARG A 123 -10.64 8.09 -1.14
CA ARG A 123 -10.76 8.25 0.31
C ARG A 123 -12.04 7.58 0.78
N VAL A 124 -11.92 6.71 1.76
CA VAL A 124 -13.01 5.98 2.38
C VAL A 124 -13.15 6.49 3.81
N ARG A 125 -14.35 6.94 4.17
CA ARG A 125 -14.75 7.14 5.56
C ARG A 125 -15.62 5.97 5.98
N LEU A 126 -15.40 5.43 7.17
CA LEU A 126 -16.18 4.31 7.72
C LEU A 126 -17.39 4.78 8.52
N SER A 127 -17.37 6.01 9.06
CA SER A 127 -18.44 6.54 9.91
C SER A 127 -18.61 8.05 9.71
N PRO A 128 -19.60 8.50 8.92
CA PRO A 128 -20.50 7.69 8.08
C PRO A 128 -19.76 7.03 6.90
N PRO A 129 -20.25 5.88 6.38
CA PRO A 129 -19.66 5.21 5.23
C PRO A 129 -19.75 6.09 3.99
N ALA A 130 -18.61 6.53 3.47
CA ALA A 130 -18.54 7.36 2.26
C ALA A 130 -17.28 7.05 1.47
N VAL A 131 -17.41 6.92 0.16
CA VAL A 131 -16.27 6.79 -0.77
C VAL A 131 -16.18 8.10 -1.56
N VAL A 132 -15.01 8.72 -1.55
CA VAL A 132 -14.74 9.99 -2.24
C VAL A 132 -13.58 9.76 -3.21
N PRO A 133 -13.76 10.00 -4.52
CA PRO A 133 -12.67 9.87 -5.47
C PRO A 133 -11.68 11.03 -5.29
N LEU A 134 -10.38 10.72 -5.26
CA LEU A 134 -9.30 11.70 -5.15
C LEU A 134 -8.49 11.86 -6.44
N SER A 135 -8.70 10.98 -7.42
CA SER A 135 -8.00 10.98 -8.71
C SER A 135 -8.99 11.08 -9.87
N ARG A 136 -8.57 11.65 -11.00
CA ARG A 136 -9.41 11.70 -12.22
C ARG A 136 -9.97 10.34 -12.63
N PRO A 137 -9.17 9.27 -12.78
CA PRO A 137 -9.70 7.97 -13.19
C PRO A 137 -10.66 7.37 -12.15
N ALA A 138 -10.48 7.69 -10.85
CA ALA A 138 -11.44 7.34 -9.81
C ALA A 138 -12.77 8.10 -9.94
N VAL A 139 -12.75 9.38 -10.33
CA VAL A 139 -13.96 10.16 -10.61
C VAL A 139 -14.70 9.59 -11.82
N GLU A 140 -13.99 9.14 -12.84
CA GLU A 140 -14.59 8.60 -14.07
C GLU A 140 -15.32 7.27 -13.86
N VAL A 141 -14.83 6.43 -12.94
CA VAL A 141 -15.45 5.13 -12.64
C VAL A 141 -16.59 5.25 -11.62
N MET A 142 -16.59 6.29 -10.80
CA MET A 142 -17.65 6.55 -9.82
C MET A 142 -18.90 7.15 -10.50
N PRO A 143 -20.10 6.88 -9.95
CA PRO A 143 -21.36 7.42 -10.48
C PRO A 143 -21.35 8.94 -10.58
#